data_AF-A0A1Q6DSC1-F1
#
_entry.id   AF-A0A1Q6DSC1-F1
#
_cell.length_a   1.000
_cell.length_b   1.000
_cell.length_c   1.000
_cell.angle_alpha   90.00
_cell.angle_beta   90.00
_cell.angle_gamma   90.00
#
_symmetry.space_group_name_H-M   'P 1'
#
loop_
_entity.id
_entity.type
_entity.pdbx_description
1 polymer ?
#
loop_
_entity_poly.entity_id
_entity_poly.type
_entity_poly.pdbx_seq_one_letter_code
_entity_poly.pdbx_strand_id
1 'polypeptide(L)' 'MLVKEITQKPVLTVPVSQEVTKVALTLRENEVGSAVVTRNKPIGIITETDIVGAVAKK' A
#
# COMPACT_ATOMS: atom_id res chain seq x y z
N MET A 1 18.78 -1.57 19.33
CA MET A 1 18.07 -1.17 18.10
C MET A 1 16.70 -1.82 18.12
N LEU A 2 15.65 -1.03 18.29
CA LEU A 2 14.26 -1.48 18.38
C LEU A 2 13.57 -1.30 17.02
N VAL A 3 12.62 -2.16 16.67
CA VAL A 3 11.86 -2.07 15.40
C VAL A 3 11.22 -0.68 15.20
N LYS A 4 10.75 -0.07 16.28
CA LYS A 4 10.16 1.28 16.27
C LYS A 4 11.12 2.38 15.81
N GLU A 5 12.43 2.14 15.86
CA GLU A 5 13.48 3.10 15.49
C GLU A 5 13.76 3.07 13.98
N ILE A 6 13.36 2.02 13.27
CA ILE A 6 13.57 1.85 11.82
C ILE A 6 12.30 1.94 10.98
N THR A 7 11.12 2.00 11.62
CA THR A 7 9.84 2.01 10.91
C THR A 7 9.42 3.44 10.58
N GLN A 8 9.03 3.72 9.34
CA GLN A 8 8.43 5.00 8.97
C GLN A 8 7.02 5.17 9.57
N LYS A 9 6.73 6.38 10.05
CA LYS A 9 5.43 6.78 10.59
C LYS A 9 5.05 8.17 10.05
N PRO A 10 3.77 8.42 9.70
CA PRO A 10 2.67 7.46 9.66
C PRO A 10 2.83 6.44 8.52
N VAL A 11 2.33 5.21 8.74
CA VAL A 11 2.23 4.22 7.67
C VAL A 11 1.13 4.64 6.69
N LEU A 12 1.40 4.52 5.39
CA LEU A 12 0.38 4.77 4.38
C LEU A 12 -0.71 3.69 4.46
N THR A 13 -1.96 4.14 4.50
CA THR A 13 -3.13 3.25 4.55
C THR A 13 -4.12 3.61 3.45
N VAL A 14 -4.78 2.60 2.89
CA VAL A 14 -5.83 2.77 1.88
C VAL A 14 -7.06 1.92 2.25
N PRO A 15 -8.29 2.39 1.98
CA PRO A 15 -9.47 1.58 2.20
C PRO A 15 -9.57 0.47 1.14
N VAL A 16 -10.10 -0.69 1.50
CA VAL A 16 -10.32 -1.82 0.57
C VAL A 16 -11.21 -1.47 -0.64
N SER A 17 -12.02 -0.42 -0.53
CA SER A 17 -12.89 0.08 -1.61
C SER A 17 -12.19 1.06 -2.55
N GLN A 18 -10.92 1.41 -2.31
CA GLN A 18 -10.14 2.31 -3.17
C GLN A 18 -9.90 1.64 -4.53
N GLU A 19 -10.04 2.40 -5.61
CA GLU A 19 -9.64 1.94 -6.95
C GLU A 19 -8.13 1.73 -7.02
N VAL A 20 -7.70 0.62 -7.64
CA VAL A 20 -6.28 0.25 -7.77
C VAL A 20 -5.46 1.34 -8.46
N THR A 21 -6.00 2.02 -9.46
CA THR A 21 -5.33 3.15 -10.14
C THR A 21 -5.00 4.28 -9.17
N LYS A 22 -5.93 4.61 -8.26
CA LYS A 22 -5.71 5.63 -7.24
C LYS A 22 -4.68 5.16 -6.21
N VAL A 23 -4.71 3.89 -5.82
CA VAL A 23 -3.68 3.32 -4.94
C VAL A 23 -2.30 3.47 -5.57
N ALA A 24 -2.15 3.14 -6.86
CA ALA A 24 -0.88 3.28 -7.58
C ALA A 24 -0.36 4.72 -7.58
N LEU A 25 -1.25 5.70 -7.81
CA LEU A 25 -0.90 7.12 -7.74
C LEU A 25 -0.48 7.52 -6.32
N THR A 26 -1.22 7.10 -5.30
CA THR A 26 -0.88 7.41 -3.90
C THR A 26 0.47 6.82 -3.49
N LEU A 27 0.79 5.59 -3.91
CA LEU A 27 2.10 4.98 -3.67
C LEU A 27 3.23 5.83 -4.28
N ARG A 28 3.06 6.24 -5.54
CA ARG A 28 4.01 7.10 -6.25
C ARG A 28 4.18 8.48 -5.61
N GLU A 29 3.10 9.15 -5.25
CA GLU A 29 3.11 10.49 -4.65
C GLU A 29 3.77 10.50 -3.27
N ASN A 30 3.65 9.41 -2.52
CA ASN A 30 4.24 9.28 -1.19
C ASN A 30 5.63 8.62 -1.22
N GLU A 31 6.14 8.27 -2.40
CA GLU A 31 7.43 7.59 -2.60
C GLU A 31 7.56 6.29 -1.76
N VAL A 32 6.47 5.51 -1.67
CA VAL A 32 6.42 4.24 -0.92
C VAL A 32 5.99 3.08 -1.82
N GLY A 33 6.65 1.93 -1.66
CA GLY A 33 6.36 0.72 -2.46
C GLY A 33 5.18 -0.12 -1.96
N SER A 34 4.55 0.25 -0.84
CA SER A 34 3.42 -0.51 -0.27
C SER A 34 2.50 0.33 0.61
N ALA A 35 1.25 -0.10 0.73
CA ALA A 35 0.26 0.49 1.62
C ALA A 35 -0.51 -0.60 2.38
N VAL A 36 -0.90 -0.30 3.62
CA VAL A 36 -1.76 -1.17 4.41
C VAL A 36 -3.21 -1.01 3.97
N VAL A 37 -3.85 -2.11 3.58
CA VAL A 37 -5.26 -2.13 3.18
C VAL A 37 -6.13 -2.28 4.42
N THR A 38 -7.15 -1.44 4.55
CA THR A 38 -7.99 -1.39 5.75
C THR A 38 -9.49 -1.56 5.45
N ARG A 39 -10.20 -2.17 6.40
CA ARG A 39 -11.66 -2.20 6.52
C ARG A 39 -11.99 -2.17 8.01
N ASN A 40 -12.02 -0.97 8.61
CA ASN A 40 -12.05 -0.70 10.07
C ASN A 40 -10.84 -1.22 10.87
N LYS A 41 -10.16 -2.24 10.36
CA LYS A 41 -8.91 -2.82 10.85
C LYS A 41 -8.00 -3.11 9.65
N PRO A 42 -6.68 -3.29 9.85
CA PRO A 42 -5.80 -3.81 8.81
C PRO A 42 -6.29 -5.19 8.35
N ILE A 43 -6.44 -5.37 7.04
CA ILE A 43 -6.86 -6.64 6.44
C ILE A 43 -5.85 -7.20 5.44
N GLY A 44 -4.82 -6.42 5.08
CA GLY A 44 -3.79 -6.86 4.16
C GLY A 44 -2.82 -5.74 3.81
N ILE A 45 -1.98 -6.02 2.82
CA ILE A 45 -1.03 -5.10 2.22
C ILE A 45 -1.22 -5.16 0.70
N ILE A 46 -0.99 -4.03 0.04
CA ILE A 46 -0.87 -3.96 -1.41
C ILE A 46 0.47 -3.33 -1.76
N THR A 47 1.17 -3.95 -2.69
CA THR A 47 2.50 -3.52 -3.17
C THR A 47 2.43 -3.12 -4.64
N GLU A 48 3.45 -2.39 -5.10
CA GLU A 48 3.60 -2.10 -6.54
C GLU A 48 3.63 -3.40 -7.38
N THR A 49 4.24 -4.47 -6.87
CA THR A 49 4.28 -5.79 -7.52
C THR A 49 2.89 -6.38 -7.72
N ASP A 50 1.99 -6.24 -6.74
CA ASP A 50 0.60 -6.72 -6.87
C ASP A 50 -0.15 -5.97 -7.97
N ILE A 51 0.08 -4.65 -8.08
CA ILE A 51 -0.53 -3.79 -9.10
C ILE A 51 -0.02 -4.18 -10.49
N VAL A 52 1.30 -4.34 -10.65
CA VAL A 52 1.91 -4.82 -11.90
C VAL A 52 1.38 -6.20 -12.27
N GLY A 53 1.30 -7.12 -11.29
CA GLY A 53 0.77 -8.46 -11.49
C GLY A 53 -0.72 -8.47 -11.89
N ALA A 54 -1.51 -7.50 -11.44
CA ALA A 54 -2.91 -7.37 -11.83
C ALA A 54 -3.07 -6.94 -13.29
N VAL A 55 -2.23 -6.03 -13.80
CA VAL A 55 -2.30 -5.53 -15.18
C VAL A 55 -1.56 -6.41 -16.19
N ALA A 56 -0.52 -7.12 -15.75
CA ALA A 56 0.28 -7.99 -16.61
C ALA A 56 -0.31 -9.39 -16.82
N LYS A 57 -1.44 -9.71 -16.17
CA LYS A 57 -2.13 -10.99 -16.36
C LYS A 57 -2.66 -11.07 -17.80
N LYS A 58 -2.18 -12.10 -18.52
CA LYS A 58 -2.72 -12.54 -19.82
C LYS A 58 -4.09 -13.17 -19.63
#